data_AF-A0A0R3QDX9-F1
#
_entry.id   AF-A0A0R3QDX9-F1
#
_cell.length_a   1.000
_cell.length_b   1.000
_cell.length_c   1.000
_cell.angle_alpha   90.00
_cell.angle_beta   90.00
_cell.angle_gamma   90.00
#
_symmetry.space_group_name_H-M   'P 1'
#
loop_
_entity.id
_entity.type
_entity.pdbx_description
1 polymer ?
#
loop_
_entity_poly.entity_id
_entity_poly.type
_entity_poly.pdbx_seq_one_letter_code
_entity_poly.pdbx_strand_id
1 'polypeptide(L)' 'LQYYERISVPRFGSNRPAVFVHDFRKNLTAIVDLLSNRCFIKELDRKVVAPPTSLIDFIEKMEVFHFYFKD' A
#
# COMPACT_ATOMS: atom_id res chain seq x y z
N LEU A 1 18.67 13.12 -22.54
CA LEU A 1 17.19 13.17 -22.62
C LEU A 1 16.65 11.98 -21.85
N GLN A 2 15.85 12.20 -20.81
CA GLN A 2 15.29 11.12 -20.01
C GLN A 2 13.90 10.77 -20.56
N TYR A 3 13.75 9.56 -21.09
CA TYR A 3 12.47 9.05 -21.58
C TYR A 3 11.71 8.44 -20.41
N TYR A 4 10.45 8.84 -20.24
CA TYR A 4 9.55 8.27 -19.26
C TYR A 4 8.32 7.70 -19.96
N GLU A 5 7.77 6.63 -19.39
CA GLU A 5 6.49 6.07 -19.82
C GLU A 5 5.38 6.60 -18.93
N ARG A 6 4.25 6.97 -19.54
CA ARG A 6 3.05 7.33 -18.80
C ARG A 6 2.26 6.08 -18.47
N ILE A 7 2.20 5.71 -17.19
CA ILE A 7 1.38 4.61 -16.73
C ILE A 7 -0.03 5.08 -16.33
N SER A 8 -1.02 4.20 -16.51
CA SER A 8 -2.38 4.41 -16.02
C SER A 8 -2.58 3.65 -14.71
N VAL A 9 -2.76 4.40 -13.63
CA VAL A 9 -3.08 3.87 -12.30
C VAL A 9 -4.58 4.01 -12.07
N PRO A 10 -5.32 2.91 -11.84
CA PRO A 10 -6.76 2.96 -11.60
C PRO A 10 -7.06 3.56 -10.23
N ARG A 11 -8.31 3.98 -10.01
CA ARG A 11 -8.81 4.29 -8.67
C ARG A 11 -9.13 2.99 -7.94
N PHE A 12 -8.57 2.82 -6.75
CA PHE A 12 -8.84 1.68 -5.87
C PHE A 12 -9.99 2.00 -4.91
N GLY A 13 -10.77 0.99 -4.54
CA GLY A 13 -11.94 1.15 -3.68
C GLY A 13 -12.86 -0.08 -3.74
N SER A 14 -14.09 0.05 -3.27
CA SER A 14 -15.06 -1.07 -3.19
C SER A 14 -15.26 -1.79 -4.52
N ASN A 15 -15.28 -1.06 -5.64
CA ASN A 15 -15.49 -1.62 -6.99
C ASN A 15 -14.20 -2.17 -7.63
N ARG A 16 -13.05 -2.03 -6.98
CA ARG A 16 -11.76 -2.55 -7.47
C ARG A 16 -10.93 -3.03 -6.29
N PRO A 17 -11.07 -4.31 -5.90
CA PRO A 17 -10.40 -4.84 -4.73
C PRO A 17 -8.89 -4.82 -4.93
N ALA A 18 -8.19 -4.36 -3.89
CA ALA A 18 -6.74 -4.28 -3.86
C ALA A 18 -6.23 -4.58 -2.46
N VAL A 19 -5.02 -5.11 -2.37
CA VAL A 19 -4.30 -5.28 -1.11
C VAL A 19 -3.27 -4.17 -0.99
N PHE A 20 -3.29 -3.45 0.12
CA PHE A 20 -2.34 -2.41 0.47
C PHE A 20 -1.29 -2.98 1.42
N VAL A 21 -0.02 -2.86 1.04
CA VAL A 21 1.11 -3.29 1.86
C VAL A 21 1.94 -2.07 2.21
N HIS A 22 2.04 -1.76 3.49
CA HIS A 22 2.75 -0.61 4.01
C HIS A 22 4.08 -1.04 4.63
N ASP A 23 5.19 -0.57 4.08
CA ASP A 23 6.52 -0.72 4.66
C ASP A 23 6.96 0.62 5.27
N PHE A 24 6.88 0.71 6.60
CA PHE A 24 7.23 1.94 7.32
C PHE A 24 8.73 2.23 7.35
N ARG A 25 9.58 1.21 7.15
CA ARG A 25 11.04 1.38 7.12
C ARG A 25 11.50 1.91 5.78
N LYS A 26 10.96 1.33 4.70
CA LYS A 26 11.25 1.79 3.33
C LYS A 26 10.46 3.03 2.94
N ASN A 27 9.46 3.41 3.74
CA ASN A 27 8.57 4.54 3.47
C ASN A 27 7.80 4.36 2.15
N LEU A 28 7.34 3.14 1.88
CA LEU A 28 6.64 2.77 0.64
C LEU A 28 5.28 2.13 0.95
N THR A 29 4.36 2.27 0.01
CA THR A 29 3.15 1.46 -0.09
C THR A 29 3.19 0.70 -1.41
N ALA A 30 3.05 -0.62 -1.34
CA ALA A 30 2.71 -1.44 -2.50
C ALA A 30 1.19 -1.66 -2.56
N ILE A 31 0.64 -1.67 -3.76
CA ILE A 31 -0.79 -1.85 -4.03
C ILE A 31 -0.93 -2.99 -5.02
N VAL A 32 -1.45 -4.12 -4.56
CA VAL A 32 -1.72 -5.30 -5.39
C VAL A 32 -3.13 -5.18 -5.93
N ASP A 33 -3.26 -4.85 -7.21
CA ASP A 33 -4.54 -4.79 -7.92
C ASP A 33 -5.00 -6.18 -8.32
N LEU A 34 -5.93 -6.74 -7.55
CA LEU A 34 -6.40 -8.11 -7.73
C LEU A 34 -7.18 -8.29 -9.05
N LEU A 35 -7.72 -7.20 -9.62
CA LEU A 35 -8.51 -7.27 -10.86
C LEU A 35 -7.62 -7.31 -12.11
N SER A 36 -6.56 -6.51 -12.16
CA SER A 36 -5.64 -6.49 -13.32
C SER A 36 -4.39 -7.33 -13.15
N ASN A 37 -4.21 -7.97 -12.00
CA ASN A 37 -3.00 -8.70 -11.64
C ASN A 37 -1.72 -7.86 -11.83
N ARG A 38 -1.77 -6.60 -11.39
CA ARG A 38 -0.65 -5.65 -11.44
C ARG A 38 -0.33 -5.14 -10.04
N CYS A 39 0.92 -4.76 -9.81
CA CYS A 39 1.35 -4.14 -8.57
C CYS A 39 1.85 -2.71 -8.84
N PHE A 40 1.47 -1.79 -7.97
CA PHE A 40 1.92 -0.39 -8.01
C PHE A 40 2.69 -0.08 -6.74
N ILE A 41 3.74 0.72 -6.87
CA ILE A 41 4.53 1.19 -5.73
C ILE A 41 4.42 2.71 -5.69
N LYS A 42 4.17 3.25 -4.50
CA LYS A 42 4.22 4.69 -4.24
C LYS A 42 4.88 4.96 -2.90
N GLU A 43 5.25 6.22 -2.68
CA GLU A 43 5.65 6.68 -1.33
C GLU A 43 4.51 6.49 -0.33
N LEU A 44 4.87 6.09 0.89
CA LEU A 44 3.92 5.95 1.99
C LEU A 44 3.38 7.33 2.38
N ASP A 45 2.06 7.48 2.39
CA ASP A 45 1.43 8.72 2.84
C ASP A 45 1.28 8.70 4.36
N ARG A 46 2.24 9.30 5.06
CA ARG A 46 2.29 9.36 6.52
C ARG A 46 1.23 10.27 7.14
N LYS A 47 0.53 11.09 6.37
CA LYS A 47 -0.59 11.90 6.88
C LYS A 47 -1.85 11.06 7.05
N VAL A 48 -1.96 9.97 6.30
CA VAL A 48 -3.12 9.07 6.29
C VAL A 48 -2.82 7.75 6.99
N VAL A 49 -1.58 7.25 6.86
CA VAL A 49 -1.19 5.92 7.38
C VAL A 49 -0.12 6.07 8.46
N ALA A 50 -0.53 5.88 9.71
CA ALA A 50 0.36 5.92 10.87
C ALA A 50 0.98 4.54 11.17
N PRO A 51 2.25 4.48 11.62
CA PRO A 51 2.84 3.23 12.08
C PRO A 51 2.12 2.69 13.30
N PRO A 52 2.10 1.36 13.47
CA PRO A 52 1.59 0.77 14.69
C PRO A 52 2.49 1.09 15.88
N THR A 53 1.89 1.43 17.02
CA THR A 53 2.58 1.91 18.23
C THR A 53 2.84 0.79 19.24
N SER A 54 2.13 -0.33 19.13
CA SER A 54 2.29 -1.52 19.97
C SER A 54 2.02 -2.80 19.16
N LEU A 55 2.30 -3.97 19.75
CA LEU A 55 1.97 -5.25 19.12
C LEU A 55 0.45 -5.45 18.97
N ILE A 56 -0.34 -4.99 19.95
CA ILE A 56 -1.81 -5.09 19.89
C ILE A 56 -2.34 -4.21 18.75
N ASP A 57 -1.91 -2.94 18.69
CA ASP A 57 -2.28 -2.01 17.60
C ASP A 57 -1.81 -2.52 16.22
N PHE A 58 -0.67 -3.22 16.16
CA PHE A 58 -0.23 -3.91 14.95
C PHE A 58 -1.21 -5.00 14.52
N ILE A 59 -1.62 -5.87 15.44
CA ILE A 59 -2.58 -6.95 15.15
C ILE A 59 -3.94 -6.38 14.76
N GLU A 60 -4.41 -5.33 15.44
CA GLU A 60 -5.68 -4.65 15.11
C GLU A 60 -5.67 -4.03 13.71
N LYS A 61 -4.53 -3.48 13.29
CA LYS A 61 -4.36 -2.90 11.95
C LYS A 61 -4.18 -3.96 10.86
N MET A 62 -3.78 -5.18 11.20
CA MET A 62 -3.66 -6.28 10.23
C MET A 62 -5.05 -6.74 9.77
N GLU A 63 -5.58 -6.09 8.75
CA GLU A 63 -6.82 -6.47 8.08
C GLU A 63 -6.53 -7.24 6.79
N VAL A 64 -7.51 -8.01 6.28
CA VAL A 64 -7.38 -8.85 5.07
C VAL A 64 -6.83 -8.10 3.86
N PHE A 65 -7.10 -6.79 3.78
CA PHE A 65 -6.69 -5.94 2.66
C PHE A 65 -5.57 -4.95 3.00
N HIS A 66 -5.11 -4.91 4.26
CA HIS A 66 -4.07 -3.99 4.73
C HIS A 66 -3.01 -4.73 5.55
N PHE A 67 -1.81 -4.83 4.99
CA PHE A 67 -0.66 -5.44 5.65
C PHE A 67 0.37 -4.37 6.03
N TYR A 68 0.96 -4.53 7.20
CA TYR A 68 1.94 -3.59 7.75
C TYR A 68 3.25 -4.32 8.07
N PHE A 69 4.38 -3.86 7.53
CA PHE A 69 5.69 -4.47 7.75
C PHE A 69 6.61 -3.51 8.50
N LYS A 70 7.33 -4.06 9.49
CA LYS A 70 8.19 -3.28 10.39
C LYS A 70 9.65 -3.73 10.47
N ASP A 71 10.02 -4.93 9.96
CA ASP A 71 11.16 -5.78 10.41
C ASP A 71 12.59 -5.20 10.53
#